data_AF-A0A6A0AX68-F1
#
_entry.id   AF-A0A6A0AX68-F1
#
_cell.length_a   1.000
_cell.length_b   1.000
_cell.length_c   1.000
_cell.angle_alpha   90.00
_cell.angle_beta   90.00
_cell.angle_gamma   90.00
#
_symmetry.space_group_name_H-M   'P 1'
#
loop_
_entity.id
_entity.type
_entity.pdbx_description
1 polymer ?
#
loop_
_entity_poly.entity_id
_entity_poly.type
_entity_poly.pdbx_seq_one_letter_code
_entity_poly.pdbx_strand_id
1 'polypeptide(L)'
;MRPARRGTVRRGLCRTRSEPAARNGPVSPRAKPWTGPSAEEARPIFRAEETLRLTPVRRERFFATAFAERGIGYPYRYPGDQFAAPGASA
;
A
#
# COMPACT_ATOMS: atom_id res chain seq x y z
N MET A 1 -22.08 -21.80 -43.56
CA MET A 1 -22.26 -21.82 -42.08
C MET A 1 -20.89 -22.04 -41.45
N ARG A 2 -20.27 -21.02 -40.83
CA ARG A 2 -18.91 -21.06 -40.25
C ARG A 2 -18.99 -20.83 -38.73
N PRO A 3 -18.33 -21.62 -37.88
CA PRO A 3 -18.32 -21.35 -36.44
C PRO A 3 -17.26 -20.29 -36.08
N ALA A 4 -17.65 -19.36 -35.21
CA ALA A 4 -16.79 -18.34 -34.63
C ALA A 4 -15.78 -18.96 -33.63
N ARG A 5 -14.48 -18.68 -33.80
CA ARG A 5 -13.44 -19.06 -32.85
C ARG A 5 -13.44 -18.07 -31.68
N ARG A 6 -13.72 -18.56 -30.47
CA ARG A 6 -13.64 -17.78 -29.21
C ARG A 6 -12.19 -17.42 -28.93
N GLY A 7 -11.91 -16.12 -28.79
CA GLY A 7 -10.61 -15.64 -28.30
C GLY A 7 -10.45 -15.98 -26.83
N THR A 8 -9.45 -16.80 -26.51
CA THR A 8 -8.99 -17.01 -25.13
C THR A 8 -8.16 -15.81 -24.68
N VAL A 9 -8.69 -15.03 -23.75
CA VAL A 9 -7.92 -14.00 -23.03
C VAL A 9 -7.04 -14.72 -22.01
N ARG A 10 -5.73 -14.78 -22.27
CA ARG A 10 -4.74 -15.19 -21.25
C ARG A 10 -4.71 -14.14 -20.15
N ARG A 11 -5.34 -14.43 -19.01
CA ARG A 11 -5.15 -13.66 -17.77
C ARG A 11 -3.70 -13.84 -17.32
N GLY A 12 -2.92 -12.78 -17.42
CA GLY A 12 -1.57 -12.73 -16.86
C GLY A 12 -1.62 -12.97 -15.36
N LEU A 13 -0.81 -13.91 -14.87
CA LEU A 13 -0.60 -14.13 -13.44
C LEU A 13 0.09 -12.90 -12.85
N CYS A 14 -0.62 -12.15 -12.03
CA CYS A 14 0.01 -11.18 -11.15
C CYS A 14 0.44 -11.88 -9.86
N ARG A 15 1.76 -12.13 -9.81
CA ARG A 15 2.67 -11.95 -8.68
C ARG A 15 2.38 -12.75 -7.40
N THR A 16 3.29 -13.68 -7.12
CA THR A 16 3.52 -14.33 -5.82
C THR A 16 3.67 -13.31 -4.70
N ARG A 17 2.96 -13.54 -3.59
CA ARG A 17 3.08 -12.81 -2.31
C ARG A 17 4.45 -13.11 -1.71
N SER A 18 5.37 -12.15 -1.76
CA SER A 18 6.63 -12.24 -1.02
C SER A 18 6.44 -11.66 0.38
N GLU A 19 6.55 -12.51 1.38
CA GLU A 19 6.74 -12.15 2.79
C GLU A 19 8.01 -11.28 2.91
N PRO A 20 8.02 -10.15 3.66
CA PRO A 20 9.18 -9.30 3.74
C PRO A 20 10.23 -9.95 4.66
N ALA A 21 11.02 -10.86 4.11
CA ALA A 21 12.32 -11.15 4.68
C ALA A 21 13.13 -9.86 4.62
N ALA A 22 13.66 -9.39 5.76
CA ALA A 22 14.57 -8.27 5.84
C ALA A 22 15.75 -8.49 4.88
N ARG A 23 15.64 -7.95 3.66
CA ARG A 23 16.59 -8.19 2.58
C ARG A 23 17.46 -6.96 2.45
N ASN A 24 18.62 -7.00 3.11
CA ASN A 24 19.76 -6.10 2.88
C ASN A 24 20.40 -6.37 1.51
N GLY A 25 19.60 -6.45 0.45
CA GLY A 25 20.06 -6.63 -0.92
C GLY A 25 20.03 -5.30 -1.68
N PRO A 26 20.82 -5.16 -2.76
CA PRO A 26 20.82 -3.96 -3.57
C PRO A 26 19.41 -3.68 -4.10
N VAL A 27 18.84 -2.56 -3.67
CA VAL A 27 17.56 -2.04 -4.16
C VAL A 27 17.75 -1.74 -5.63
N SER A 28 17.03 -2.45 -6.52
CA SER A 28 17.14 -2.16 -7.96
C SER A 28 16.76 -0.68 -8.20
N PRO A 29 17.37 0.02 -9.17
CA PRO A 29 17.04 1.43 -9.45
C PRO A 29 15.57 1.68 -9.82
N ARG A 30 14.83 0.61 -10.15
CA ARG A 30 13.39 0.63 -10.47
C ARG A 30 12.52 0.07 -9.33
N ALA A 31 13.12 -0.38 -8.24
CA ALA A 31 12.36 -0.78 -7.06
C ALA A 31 11.80 0.48 -6.42
N LYS A 32 10.52 0.43 -6.09
CA LYS A 32 9.86 1.49 -5.36
C LYS A 32 10.38 1.42 -3.93
N PRO A 33 11.10 2.45 -3.43
CA PRO A 33 11.63 2.45 -2.07
C PRO A 33 10.54 2.61 -1.00
N TRP A 34 9.31 2.92 -1.41
CA TRP A 34 8.19 3.06 -0.49
C TRP A 34 7.53 1.71 -0.20
N THR A 35 7.48 1.38 1.09
CA THR A 35 6.66 0.31 1.63
C THR A 35 5.20 0.77 1.64
N GLY A 36 4.34 0.06 0.92
CA GLY A 36 2.91 0.33 0.88
C GLY A 36 2.11 -0.95 1.06
N PRO A 37 0.83 -0.86 1.42
CA PRO A 37 -0.04 -2.01 1.56
C PRO A 37 -0.21 -2.69 0.21
N SER A 38 -0.37 -4.00 0.23
CA SER A 38 -0.79 -4.73 -0.96
C SER A 38 -2.16 -4.25 -1.43
N ALA A 39 -2.48 -4.50 -2.70
CA ALA A 39 -3.79 -4.14 -3.23
C ALA A 39 -4.93 -4.87 -2.50
N GLU A 40 -4.68 -6.08 -1.99
CA GLU A 40 -5.64 -6.85 -1.19
C GLU A 40 -5.91 -6.19 0.15
N GLU A 41 -4.88 -5.62 0.80
CA GLU A 41 -5.01 -4.93 2.07
C GLU A 41 -5.63 -3.53 1.93
N ALA A 42 -5.38 -2.83 0.82
CA ALA A 42 -5.89 -1.47 0.59
C ALA A 42 -7.35 -1.43 0.12
N ARG A 43 -7.79 -2.40 -0.70
CA ARG A 43 -9.17 -2.49 -1.21
C ARG A 43 -10.27 -2.42 -0.14
N PRO A 44 -10.19 -3.15 0.99
CA PRO A 44 -11.23 -3.07 2.01
C PRO A 44 -11.33 -1.68 2.64
N ILE A 45 -10.23 -0.95 2.78
CA ILE A 45 -10.23 0.42 3.31
C ILE A 45 -11.04 1.35 2.39
N PHE A 46 -10.79 1.29 1.08
CA PHE A 46 -11.49 2.11 0.10
C PHE A 46 -12.94 1.70 -0.15
N ARG A 47 -13.31 0.46 0.17
CA ARG A 47 -14.66 -0.09 -0.02
C ARG A 47 -15.48 -0.19 1.26
N ALA A 48 -14.96 0.25 2.39
CA ALA A 48 -15.69 0.25 3.65
C ALA A 48 -16.98 1.08 3.51
N GLU A 49 -18.13 0.49 3.84
CA GLU A 49 -19.45 1.13 3.65
C GLU A 49 -19.56 2.47 4.37
N GLU A 50 -18.90 2.58 5.53
CA GLU A 50 -18.80 3.79 6.33
C GLU A 50 -18.27 4.97 5.51
N THR A 51 -17.29 4.72 4.62
CA THR A 51 -16.64 5.77 3.82
C THR A 51 -17.53 6.30 2.69
N LEU A 52 -18.53 5.54 2.25
CA LEU A 52 -19.45 5.94 1.19
C LEU A 52 -20.40 7.05 1.65
N ARG A 53 -20.63 7.15 2.96
CA ARG A 53 -21.52 8.15 3.58
C ARG A 53 -20.76 9.38 4.12
N LEU A 54 -19.43 9.34 4.11
CA LEU A 54 -18.60 10.44 4.61
C LEU A 54 -18.45 11.57 3.57
N THR A 55 -18.35 12.80 4.07
CA THR A 55 -17.90 13.92 3.24
C THR A 55 -16.47 13.67 2.76
N PRO A 56 -16.04 14.25 1.63
CA PRO A 56 -14.70 14.03 1.08
C PRO A 56 -13.57 14.21 2.10
N VAL A 57 -13.65 15.27 2.92
CA VAL A 57 -12.64 15.57 3.96
C VAL A 57 -12.63 14.51 5.07
N ARG A 58 -13.80 14.04 5.53
CA ARG A 58 -13.86 13.01 6.57
C ARG A 58 -13.39 11.65 6.05
N ARG A 59 -13.71 11.35 4.80
CA ARG A 59 -13.26 10.14 4.11
C ARG A 59 -11.73 10.12 3.97
N GLU A 60 -11.11 11.24 3.61
CA GLU A 60 -9.65 11.33 3.55
C GLU A 60 -9.02 11.11 4.94
N ARG A 61 -9.61 11.68 6.00
CA ARG A 61 -9.15 11.44 7.38
C ARG A 61 -9.27 9.97 7.78
N PHE A 62 -10.38 9.31 7.42
CA PHE A 62 -10.56 7.88 7.65
C PHE A 62 -9.47 7.05 6.96
N PHE A 63 -9.15 7.37 5.70
CA PHE A 63 -8.06 6.69 4.98
C PHE A 63 -6.71 6.90 5.66
N ALA A 64 -6.39 8.15 6.05
CA ALA A 64 -5.15 8.46 6.75
C ALA A 64 -5.01 7.66 8.05
N THR A 65 -6.07 7.58 8.86
CA THR A 65 -6.09 6.76 10.08
C THR A 65 -5.90 5.27 9.76
N ALA A 66 -6.65 4.73 8.80
CA ALA A 66 -6.58 3.31 8.44
C ALA A 66 -5.21 2.86 7.88
N PHE A 67 -4.48 3.77 7.22
CA PHE A 67 -3.10 3.53 6.80
C PHE A 67 -2.11 3.68 7.96
N ALA A 68 -2.31 4.65 8.86
CA ALA A 68 -1.48 4.82 10.04
C ALA A 68 -1.55 3.62 11.00
N GLU A 69 -2.75 3.06 11.24
CA GLU A 69 -2.97 1.84 12.04
C GLU A 69 -2.25 0.61 11.47
N ARG A 70 -2.03 0.58 10.15
CA ARG A 70 -1.25 -0.46 9.45
C ARG A 70 0.25 -0.21 9.50
N GLY A 71 0.72 0.80 10.23
CA GLY A 71 2.12 1.15 10.34
C GLY A 71 2.72 1.77 9.08
N ILE A 72 1.87 2.24 8.14
CA ILE A 72 2.33 2.85 6.89
C ILE A 72 2.64 4.32 7.19
N GLY A 73 3.84 4.55 7.73
CA GLY A 73 4.39 5.88 7.91
C GLY A 73 4.93 6.45 6.60
N TYR A 74 4.83 7.77 6.43
CA TYR A 74 5.49 8.45 5.32
C TYR A 74 7.00 8.49 5.60
N PRO A 75 7.87 7.87 4.77
CA PRO A 75 9.30 7.75 5.07
C PRO A 75 10.09 9.05 4.85
N TYR A 76 9.40 10.19 4.72
CA TYR A 76 10.05 11.48 4.59
C TYR A 76 10.65 11.91 5.91
N ARG A 77 11.99 11.96 5.94
CA ARG A 77 12.78 12.56 7.00
C ARG A 77 13.32 13.89 6.47
N TYR A 78 13.08 14.98 7.20
CA TYR A 78 13.79 16.23 6.93
C TYR A 78 15.09 16.27 7.75
N PRO A 79 16.12 17.02 7.29
CA PRO A 79 17.35 17.20 8.07
C PRO A 79 17.03 17.76 9.47
N GLY A 80 17.40 17.02 10.51
CA GLY A 80 17.10 17.39 11.90
C GLY A 80 15.75 16.91 12.43
N ASP A 81 15.12 15.91 11.82
CA ASP A 81 13.85 15.34 12.29
C ASP A 81 13.90 14.83 13.74
N GLN A 82 13.36 15.63 14.65
CA GLN A 82 13.29 15.34 16.09
C GLN A 82 12.35 14.17 16.42
N PHE A 83 11.50 13.73 15.49
CA PHE A 83 10.62 12.57 15.67
C PHE A 83 11.31 11.24 15.29
N ALA A 84 12.60 11.27 14.93
CA ALA A 84 13.39 10.08 14.60
C ALA A 84 14.07 9.42 15.81
N ALA A 85 14.19 10.12 16.94
CA ALA A 85 14.89 9.59 18.11
C ALA A 85 13.98 8.64 18.92
N PRO A 86 14.30 7.34 19.04
CA PRO A 86 13.66 6.50 20.03
C PRO A 86 14.19 6.88 21.41
N GLY A 87 13.30 7.42 22.26
CA GLY A 87 13.44 7.47 23.72
C GLY A 87 14.83 7.74 24.29
N ALA A 88 15.22 9.01 24.38
CA ALA A 88 16.03 9.44 25.52
C ALA A 88 15.07 9.64 26.70
N SER A 89 14.82 8.56 27.45
CA SER A 89 14.30 8.65 28.81
C SER A 89 15.40 8.15 29.75
N ALA A 90 15.60 8.95 30.80
CA ALA A 90 16.59 8.90 31.88
C ALA A 90 17.96 9.50 31.55
#